data_AF-A0A853DCF5-F1
#
_entry.id   AF-A0A853DCF5-F1
#
_cell.length_a   1.000
_cell.length_b   1.000
_cell.length_c   1.000
_cell.angle_alpha   90.00
_cell.angle_beta   90.00
_cell.angle_gamma   90.00
#
_symmetry.space_group_name_H-M   'P 1'
#
loop_
_entity.id
_entity.type
_entity.pdbx_description
1 polymer ?
#
loop_
_entity_poly.entity_id
_entity_poly.type
_entity_poly.pdbx_seq_one_letter_code
_entity_poly.pdbx_strand_id
1 'polypeptide(L)'
;MRSEAMLEGFGVTEEQWRDALAKEPGFAISESPTYVARGVAAAAADPGVDRWSGQIVTARQLSDAYGVTDADGSRPDCWGYLARRTAGDGAAPMPVEDYR
;
A
#
# COMPACT_ATOMS: atom_id res chain seq x y z
N MET A 1 4.40 -4.17 3.94
CA MET A 1 5.31 -3.84 2.82
C MET A 1 5.96 -5.12 2.33
N ARG A 2 6.10 -5.30 1.02
CA ARG A 2 6.82 -6.39 0.36
C ARG A 2 8.33 -6.12 0.36
N SER A 3 8.93 -5.99 1.55
CA SER A 3 10.39 -5.91 1.67
C SER A 3 11.02 -7.27 1.39
N GLU A 4 12.32 -7.30 1.12
CA GLU A 4 13.08 -8.53 0.86
C GLU A 4 12.92 -9.54 2.00
N ALA A 5 13.07 -9.08 3.25
CA ALA A 5 12.89 -9.92 4.44
C ALA A 5 11.45 -10.43 4.60
N MET A 6 10.45 -9.64 4.19
CA MET A 6 9.05 -10.06 4.27
C MET A 6 8.74 -11.12 3.21
N LEU A 7 9.19 -10.89 1.98
CA LEU A 7 9.05 -11.82 0.86
C LEU A 7 9.76 -13.15 1.18
N GLU A 8 10.98 -13.11 1.72
CA GLU A 8 11.70 -14.29 2.22
C GLU A 8 10.91 -15.04 3.30
N GLY A 9 10.34 -14.32 4.27
CA GLY A 9 9.51 -14.92 5.33
C GLY A 9 8.27 -15.64 4.81
N PHE A 10 7.69 -15.17 3.70
CA PHE A 10 6.58 -15.83 3.01
C PHE A 10 7.03 -16.88 1.97
N GLY A 11 8.32 -16.96 1.68
CA GLY A 11 8.88 -17.87 0.68
C GLY A 11 8.49 -17.52 -0.75
N VAL A 12 8.30 -16.23 -1.05
CA VAL A 12 7.87 -15.72 -2.36
C VAL A 12 8.83 -14.63 -2.86
N THR A 13 8.74 -14.26 -4.14
CA THR A 13 9.48 -13.13 -4.73
C THR A 13 8.54 -11.98 -5.07
N GLU A 14 9.06 -10.82 -5.48
CA GLU A 14 8.23 -9.70 -5.92
C GLU A 14 7.45 -10.01 -7.23
N GLU A 15 7.88 -10.97 -8.02
CA GLU A 15 7.14 -11.42 -9.22
C GLU A 15 6.00 -12.38 -8.86
N GLN A 16 6.16 -13.15 -7.77
CA GLN A 16 5.30 -14.27 -7.39
C GLN A 16 4.62 -14.09 -6.02
N TRP A 17 4.67 -12.88 -5.45
CA TRP A 17 4.19 -12.64 -4.09
C TRP A 17 2.70 -12.99 -3.89
N ARG A 18 1.92 -12.97 -4.97
CA ARG A 18 0.50 -13.36 -4.95
C ARG A 18 0.28 -14.81 -4.54
N ASP A 19 1.30 -15.67 -4.65
CA ASP A 19 1.23 -17.06 -4.19
C ASP A 19 1.06 -17.14 -2.66
N ALA A 20 1.51 -16.12 -1.92
CA ALA A 20 1.30 -16.03 -0.48
C ALA A 20 -0.19 -15.85 -0.10
N LEU A 21 -1.03 -15.35 -1.02
CA LEU A 21 -2.45 -15.06 -0.75
C LEU A 21 -3.27 -16.32 -0.47
N ALA A 22 -2.82 -17.49 -0.94
CA ALA A 22 -3.45 -18.76 -0.64
C ALA A 22 -3.41 -19.10 0.86
N LYS A 23 -2.41 -18.59 1.58
CA LYS A 23 -2.22 -18.83 3.03
C LYS A 23 -2.55 -17.59 3.86
N GLU A 24 -2.20 -16.41 3.36
CA GLU A 24 -2.42 -15.13 4.02
C GLU A 24 -3.12 -14.16 3.04
N PRO A 25 -4.46 -14.23 2.91
CA PRO A 25 -5.22 -13.35 2.03
C PRO A 25 -5.04 -11.87 2.35
N GLY A 26 -4.77 -11.52 3.62
CA GLY A 26 -4.51 -10.14 4.04
C GLY A 26 -3.24 -9.54 3.43
N PHE A 27 -2.34 -10.37 2.91
CA PHE A 27 -1.14 -9.88 2.21
C PHE A 27 -1.47 -9.22 0.85
N ALA A 28 -2.72 -9.33 0.36
CA ALA A 28 -3.16 -8.73 -0.90
C ALA A 28 -3.10 -7.19 -0.93
N ILE A 29 -3.13 -6.53 0.23
CA ILE A 29 -2.93 -5.08 0.41
C ILE A 29 -1.48 -4.70 0.73
N SER A 30 -0.54 -5.63 0.59
CA SER A 30 0.88 -5.31 0.76
C SER A 30 1.38 -4.43 -0.38
N GLU A 31 2.27 -3.49 -0.07
CA GLU A 31 2.81 -2.52 -1.01
C GLU A 31 4.30 -2.78 -1.28
N SER A 32 4.80 -2.54 -2.50
CA SER A 32 6.26 -2.60 -2.74
C SER A 32 6.99 -1.37 -2.16
N PRO A 33 8.29 -1.48 -1.89
CA PRO A 33 9.15 -0.31 -1.64
C PRO A 33 9.12 0.71 -2.79
N THR A 34 8.96 0.25 -4.04
CA THR A 34 8.88 1.12 -5.22
C THR A 34 7.66 2.03 -5.19
N TYR A 35 6.51 1.57 -4.70
CA TYR A 35 5.31 2.39 -4.55
C TYR A 35 5.56 3.60 -3.65
N VAL A 36 6.13 3.35 -2.47
CA VAL A 36 6.49 4.39 -1.50
C VAL A 36 7.52 5.34 -2.10
N ALA A 37 8.57 4.81 -2.73
CA ALA A 37 9.62 5.62 -3.33
C ALA A 37 9.10 6.52 -4.46
N ARG A 38 8.17 6.04 -5.29
CA ARG A 38 7.52 6.87 -6.33
C ARG A 38 6.73 8.02 -5.72
N GLY A 39 5.99 7.78 -4.65
CA GLY A 39 5.28 8.82 -3.91
C GLY A 39 6.23 9.88 -3.34
N VAL A 40 7.33 9.45 -2.71
CA VAL A 40 8.37 10.34 -2.18
C VAL A 40 9.05 11.14 -3.29
N ALA A 41 9.40 10.51 -4.41
CA ALA A 41 10.01 11.19 -5.54
C ALA A 41 9.07 12.24 -6.16
N ALA A 42 7.79 11.93 -6.28
CA ALA A 42 6.79 12.88 -6.76
C ALA A 42 6.59 14.06 -5.80
N ALA A 43 6.54 13.79 -4.49
CA ALA A 43 6.48 14.83 -3.46
C ALA A 43 7.72 15.74 -3.49
N ALA A 44 8.92 15.17 -3.62
CA ALA A 44 10.16 15.93 -3.70
C ALA A 44 10.25 16.83 -4.95
N ALA A 45 9.56 16.46 -6.03
CA ALA A 45 9.48 17.25 -7.26
C ALA A 45 8.33 18.26 -7.28
N ASP A 46 7.41 18.22 -6.31
CA ASP A 46 6.24 19.09 -6.25
C ASP A 46 6.60 20.49 -5.72
N PRO A 47 6.42 21.57 -6.51
CA PRO A 47 6.62 22.94 -6.02
C PRO A 47 5.71 23.30 -4.84
N GLY A 48 4.61 22.58 -4.64
CA GLY A 48 3.66 22.72 -3.54
C GLY A 48 3.83 21.68 -2.42
N VAL A 49 5.01 21.05 -2.28
CA VAL A 49 5.28 20.01 -1.28
C VAL A 49 5.06 20.49 0.17
N ASP A 50 5.16 21.80 0.42
CA ASP A 50 4.94 22.42 1.74
C ASP A 50 3.59 22.07 2.37
N ARG A 51 2.59 21.72 1.56
CA ARG A 51 1.27 21.24 2.03
C ARG A 51 1.36 20.00 2.92
N TRP A 52 2.43 19.22 2.82
CA TRP A 52 2.69 18.03 3.61
C TRP A 52 3.56 18.30 4.85
N SER A 53 4.04 19.53 5.05
CA SER A 53 4.92 19.87 6.16
C SER A 53 4.25 19.61 7.51
N GLY A 54 4.96 18.92 8.42
CA GLY A 54 4.45 18.55 9.74
C GLY A 54 3.40 17.43 9.74
N GLN A 55 3.16 16.77 8.60
CA GLN A 55 2.20 15.66 8.49
C GLN A 55 2.89 14.31 8.38
N ILE A 56 2.24 13.27 8.92
CA ILE A 56 2.54 11.87 8.61
C ILE A 56 1.65 11.50 7.44
N VAL A 57 2.25 11.13 6.31
CA VAL A 57 1.55 10.84 5.07
C VAL A 57 1.75 9.38 4.67
N THR A 58 0.69 8.75 4.19
CA THR A 58 0.73 7.36 3.71
C THR A 58 1.08 7.32 2.22
N ALA A 59 1.59 6.16 1.76
CA ALA A 59 1.85 5.97 0.33
C ALA A 59 0.57 6.10 -0.51
N ARG A 60 -0.58 5.66 0.03
CA ARG A 60 -1.88 5.85 -0.62
C ARG A 60 -2.23 7.33 -0.80
N GLN A 61 -2.02 8.17 0.21
CA GLN A 61 -2.26 9.62 0.10
C GLN A 61 -1.36 10.26 -0.97
N LEU A 62 -0.08 9.87 -1.04
CA LEU A 62 0.83 10.34 -2.08
C LEU A 62 0.42 9.84 -3.47
N SER A 63 -0.06 8.59 -3.56
CA SER A 63 -0.61 8.01 -4.79
C SER A 63 -1.83 8.76 -5.28
N ASP A 64 -2.80 9.08 -4.42
CA ASP A 64 -3.99 9.83 -4.81
C ASP A 64 -3.64 11.26 -5.24
N ALA A 65 -2.67 11.89 -4.59
CA ALA A 65 -2.24 13.26 -4.91
C ALA A 65 -1.40 13.37 -6.18
N TYR A 66 -0.53 12.39 -6.45
CA TYR A 66 0.44 12.44 -7.55
C TYR A 66 0.19 11.45 -8.69
N GLY A 67 -0.84 10.61 -8.56
CA GLY A 67 -1.22 9.63 -9.56
C GLY A 67 -0.24 8.46 -9.71
N VAL A 68 0.67 8.24 -8.75
CA VAL A 68 1.62 7.13 -8.81
C VAL A 68 0.94 5.78 -8.56
N THR A 69 1.61 4.69 -8.95
CA THR A 69 1.12 3.32 -8.75
C THR A 69 2.24 2.44 -8.21
N ASP A 70 1.87 1.31 -7.61
CA ASP A 70 2.76 0.24 -7.20
C ASP A 70 3.43 -0.42 -8.41
N ALA A 71 4.42 -1.28 -8.18
CA ALA A 71 5.19 -2.00 -9.18
C ALA A 71 4.30 -2.81 -10.14
N ASP A 72 3.17 -3.33 -9.64
CA ASP A 72 2.19 -4.12 -10.41
C ASP A 72 1.03 -3.28 -10.98
N GLY A 73 1.11 -1.95 -10.90
CA GLY A 73 0.09 -1.02 -11.40
C GLY A 73 -1.07 -0.75 -10.43
N SER A 74 -1.09 -1.42 -9.27
CA SER A 74 -2.11 -1.20 -8.24
C SER A 74 -1.83 0.06 -7.39
N ARG A 75 -2.74 0.40 -6.49
CA ARG A 75 -2.65 1.48 -5.50
C ARG A 75 -3.11 0.96 -4.13
N PRO A 76 -2.37 0.08 -3.47
CA PRO A 76 -2.84 -0.51 -2.22
C PRO A 76 -3.11 0.56 -1.14
N ASP A 77 -4.18 0.34 -0.36
CA ASP A 77 -4.58 1.15 0.80
C ASP A 77 -4.65 0.29 2.07
N CYS A 78 -3.47 -0.01 2.63
CA CYS A 78 -3.39 -0.83 3.84
C CYS A 78 -4.04 -0.15 5.06
N TRP A 79 -3.97 1.16 5.17
CA TRP A 79 -4.50 1.91 6.31
C TRP A 79 -6.02 2.06 6.24
N GLY A 80 -6.60 2.29 5.06
CA GLY A 80 -8.04 2.27 4.86
C GLY A 80 -8.64 0.89 5.15
N TYR A 81 -7.97 -0.18 4.72
CA TYR A 81 -8.38 -1.55 5.04
C TYR A 81 -8.35 -1.82 6.56
N LEU A 82 -7.25 -1.45 7.23
CA LEU A 82 -7.13 -1.62 8.67
C LEU A 82 -8.15 -0.79 9.44
N ALA A 83 -8.35 0.48 9.07
CA ALA A 83 -9.34 1.35 9.68
C ALA A 83 -10.75 0.77 9.56
N ARG A 84 -11.10 0.22 8.38
CA ARG A 84 -12.39 -0.44 8.19
C ARG A 84 -12.54 -1.69 9.04
N ARG A 85 -11.48 -2.50 9.13
CA ARG A 85 -11.48 -3.74 9.92
C ARG A 85 -11.57 -3.48 11.43
N THR A 86 -11.03 -2.36 11.92
CA THR A 86 -11.01 -2.03 13.35
C THR A 86 -12.17 -1.13 13.80
N ALA A 87 -12.92 -0.54 12.87
CA ALA A 87 -14.02 0.39 13.18
C ALA A 87 -15.19 -0.22 13.99
N GLY A 88 -15.27 -1.55 14.12
CA GLY A 88 -16.23 -2.21 15.02
C GLY A 88 -17.70 -1.95 14.70
N ASP A 89 -18.01 -1.39 13.54
CA ASP A 89 -19.31 -0.85 13.15
C ASP A 89 -20.27 -1.91 12.59
N GLY A 90 -19.93 -3.19 12.71
CA GLY A 90 -20.74 -4.29 12.18
C GLY A 90 -20.83 -4.29 10.65
N ALA A 91 -20.04 -3.46 9.97
CA ALA A 91 -19.92 -3.50 8.53
C ALA A 91 -19.35 -4.85 8.10
N ALA A 92 -19.96 -5.45 7.07
CA ALA A 92 -19.40 -6.65 6.45
C ALA A 92 -17.94 -6.37 6.04
N PRO A 93 -17.02 -7.32 6.26
CA PRO A 93 -15.66 -7.18 5.75
C PRO A 93 -15.74 -7.03 4.22
N MET A 94 -15.26 -5.90 3.72
CA MET A 94 -15.15 -5.64 2.30
C MET A 94 -14.04 -6.54 1.71
N PRO A 95 -14.15 -6.96 0.44
CA PRO A 95 -13.08 -7.68 -0.25
C PRO A 95 -11.75 -6.92 -0.14
N VAL A 96 -10.66 -7.65 0.10
CA VAL A 96 -9.31 -7.06 0.18
C VAL A 96 -8.90 -6.42 -1.15
N GLU A 97 -9.50 -6.90 -2.24
CA GLU A 97 -9.38 -6.41 -3.61
C GLU A 97 -9.85 -4.96 -3.78
N ASP A 98 -10.82 -4.50 -2.98
CA ASP A 98 -11.33 -3.13 -3.06
C ASP A 98 -10.34 -2.09 -2.50
N TYR A 99 -9.33 -2.56 -1.76
CA TYR A 99 -8.25 -1.76 -1.18
C TYR A 99 -6.95 -1.88 -1.96
N ARG A 100 -7.03 -2.35 -3.21
CA ARG A 100 -5.88 -2.58 -4.06
C ARG A 100 -5.77 -1.54 -5.18
#